data_AF-A0A1V6E630-F1
#
_entry.id   AF-A0A1V6E630-F1
#
_cell.length_a   1.000
_cell.length_b   1.000
_cell.length_c   1.000
_cell.angle_alpha   90.00
_cell.angle_beta   90.00
_cell.angle_gamma   90.00
#
_symmetry.space_group_name_H-M   'P 1'
#
loop_
_entity.id
_entity.type
_entity.pdbx_description
1 polymer ?
#
loop_
_entity_poly.entity_id
_entity_poly.type
_entity_poly.pdbx_seq_one_letter_code
_entity_poly.pdbx_strand_id
1 'polypeptide(L)'
;MIDQLVRNIRWGQRGNFLSIPTDTPARDERLAWTGDFAVFATTASRYQDTRAFLSKWMDDLRDAQRPNGNLPAIVPQPRDYFDVTGVGWSDAFIIVPYTVWRATGDTRILRQNWEAMRRWSRRSARRSSRRTATPTAPSKSVRRPFTRWRSAWT
;
A
#
# COMPACT_ATOMS: atom_id res chain seq x y z
N MET A 1 -18.97 25.35 0.48
CA MET A 1 -18.20 24.30 1.22
C MET A 1 -17.47 23.35 0.28
N ILE A 2 -18.11 22.76 -0.73
CA ILE A 2 -17.48 21.81 -1.66
C ILE A 2 -16.34 22.44 -2.48
N ASP A 3 -16.53 23.66 -3.00
CA ASP A 3 -15.45 24.34 -3.75
C ASP A 3 -14.21 24.58 -2.90
N GLN A 4 -14.41 24.90 -1.61
CA GLN A 4 -13.33 25.05 -0.66
C GLN A 4 -12.61 23.72 -0.42
N LEU A 5 -13.33 22.62 -0.27
CA LEU A 5 -12.75 21.30 -0.12
C LEU A 5 -11.89 20.93 -1.33
N VAL A 6 -12.41 21.11 -2.55
CA VAL A 6 -11.66 20.83 -3.79
C VAL A 6 -10.42 21.73 -3.89
N ARG A 7 -10.55 23.01 -3.51
CA ARG A 7 -9.40 23.93 -3.45
C ARG A 7 -8.33 23.45 -2.48
N ASN A 8 -8.72 22.98 -1.31
CA ASN A 8 -7.80 22.45 -0.30
C ASN A 8 -7.09 21.18 -0.80
N ILE A 9 -7.82 20.25 -1.44
CA ILE A 9 -7.23 19.04 -2.03
C ILE A 9 -6.15 19.40 -3.05
N ARG A 10 -6.44 20.35 -3.95
CA ARG A 10 -5.48 20.77 -5.00
C ARG A 10 -4.24 21.43 -4.41
N TRP A 11 -4.38 22.25 -3.36
CA TRP A 11 -3.23 22.84 -2.67
C TRP A 11 -2.43 21.80 -1.88
N GLY A 12 -3.08 20.86 -1.22
CA GLY A 12 -2.42 19.75 -0.52
C GLY A 12 -1.61 18.87 -1.47
N GLN A 13 -2.16 18.56 -2.64
CA GLN A 13 -1.43 17.84 -3.69
C GLN A 13 -0.20 18.62 -4.17
N ARG A 14 -0.36 19.90 -4.50
CA ARG A 14 0.75 20.76 -4.95
C ARG A 14 1.87 20.86 -3.93
N GLY A 15 1.54 20.98 -2.65
CA GLY A 15 2.53 21.05 -1.57
C GLY A 15 3.37 19.78 -1.45
N ASN A 16 2.80 18.61 -1.77
CA ASN A 16 3.45 17.31 -1.59
C ASN A 16 4.04 16.71 -2.88
N PHE A 17 3.92 17.38 -4.03
CA PHE A 17 4.41 16.89 -5.32
C PHE A 17 5.75 17.54 -5.67
N LEU A 18 6.79 17.19 -4.91
CA LEU A 18 8.13 17.79 -5.00
C LEU A 18 9.16 16.68 -5.26
N SER A 19 9.41 16.35 -6.54
CA SER A 19 10.24 15.21 -7.00
C SER A 19 9.72 13.80 -6.65
N ILE A 20 9.08 13.66 -5.49
CA ILE A 20 8.44 12.45 -4.95
C ILE A 20 7.12 12.84 -4.26
N PRO A 21 6.13 11.94 -4.11
CA PRO A 21 4.87 12.24 -3.44
C PRO A 21 5.01 12.16 -1.91
N THR A 22 5.35 13.27 -1.27
CA THR A 22 5.62 13.31 0.17
C THR A 22 4.34 13.17 1.01
N ASP A 23 4.47 12.70 2.25
CA ASP A 23 3.39 12.66 3.25
C ASP A 23 3.02 14.07 3.73
N THR A 24 4.02 14.91 3.96
CA THR A 24 3.88 16.28 4.43
C THR A 24 4.98 17.17 3.86
N PRO A 25 4.70 18.46 3.58
CA PRO A 25 5.73 19.39 3.16
C PRO A 25 6.40 20.14 4.33
N ALA A 26 5.89 19.99 5.56
CA ALA A 26 6.19 20.94 6.64
C ALA A 26 7.28 20.44 7.60
N ARG A 27 7.03 19.33 8.30
CA ARG A 27 7.95 18.80 9.33
C ARG A 27 9.18 18.14 8.71
N ASP A 28 10.10 17.73 9.56
CA ASP A 28 11.35 17.01 9.28
C ASP A 28 11.13 15.56 8.82
N GLU A 29 10.12 15.32 7.98
CA GLU A 29 9.81 14.03 7.39
C GLU A 29 9.89 14.14 5.87
N ARG A 30 8.84 14.66 5.20
CA ARG A 30 8.82 14.91 3.75
C ARG A 30 9.24 13.67 2.96
N LEU A 31 8.76 12.52 3.41
CA LEU A 31 9.11 11.22 2.88
C LEU A 31 7.97 10.71 2.00
N ALA A 32 8.33 10.01 0.92
CA ALA A 32 7.32 9.41 0.04
C ALA A 32 6.85 8.06 0.59
N TRP A 33 5.96 8.18 1.56
CA TRP A 33 5.22 7.08 2.15
C TRP A 33 4.28 6.45 1.13
N THR A 34 4.54 5.17 0.83
CA THR A 34 3.94 4.51 -0.33
C THR A 34 2.45 4.24 -0.15
N GLY A 35 2.00 4.03 1.08
CA GLY A 35 0.61 3.77 1.46
C GLY A 35 -0.23 5.04 1.37
N ASP A 36 0.27 6.15 1.91
CA ASP A 36 -0.33 7.49 1.78
C ASP A 36 -0.62 7.80 0.32
N PHE A 37 0.39 7.64 -0.54
CA PHE A 37 0.20 7.90 -1.95
C PHE A 37 -0.72 6.88 -2.63
N ALA A 38 -0.65 5.59 -2.26
CA ALA A 38 -1.54 4.57 -2.84
C ALA A 38 -3.01 4.92 -2.63
N VAL A 39 -3.38 5.41 -1.44
CA VAL A 39 -4.77 5.86 -1.15
C VAL A 39 -5.11 7.12 -1.96
N PHE A 40 -4.17 8.04 -2.14
CA PHE A 40 -4.40 9.31 -2.82
C PHE A 40 -4.28 9.27 -4.36
N ALA A 41 -3.68 8.23 -4.93
CA ALA A 41 -3.29 8.15 -6.34
C ALA A 41 -4.45 8.48 -7.31
N THR A 42 -5.66 8.02 -7.00
CA THR A 42 -6.85 8.23 -7.84
C THR A 42 -7.24 9.69 -7.87
N THR A 43 -7.28 10.33 -6.70
CA THR A 43 -7.56 11.76 -6.56
C THR A 43 -6.48 12.58 -7.25
N ALA A 44 -5.21 12.23 -7.05
CA ALA A 44 -4.10 12.94 -7.69
C ALA A 44 -4.21 12.95 -9.22
N SER A 45 -4.47 11.78 -9.80
CA SER A 45 -4.58 11.60 -11.26
C SER A 45 -5.87 12.16 -11.84
N ARG A 46 -6.87 12.47 -10.99
CA ARG A 46 -8.10 13.14 -11.41
C ARG A 46 -7.93 14.64 -11.60
N TYR A 47 -7.05 15.27 -10.81
CA TYR A 47 -6.88 16.73 -10.76
C TYR A 47 -5.64 17.26 -11.49
N GLN A 48 -4.64 16.41 -11.76
CA GLN A 48 -3.44 16.77 -12.50
C GLN A 48 -2.97 15.61 -13.38
N ASP A 49 -2.22 15.94 -14.44
CA ASP A 49 -1.50 14.92 -15.21
C ASP A 49 -0.30 14.44 -14.41
N THR A 50 -0.39 13.19 -13.93
CA THR A 50 0.60 12.57 -13.05
C THR A 50 1.58 11.67 -13.78
N ARG A 51 1.46 11.51 -15.12
CA ARG A 51 2.19 10.48 -15.87
C ARG A 51 3.70 10.56 -15.72
N ALA A 52 4.29 11.72 -15.97
CA ALA A 52 5.74 11.89 -15.89
C ALA A 52 6.25 11.73 -14.45
N PHE A 53 5.57 12.39 -13.51
CA PHE A 53 5.91 12.38 -12.09
C PHE A 53 5.87 10.96 -11.50
N LEU A 54 4.79 10.22 -11.75
CA LEU A 54 4.63 8.86 -11.24
C LEU A 54 5.43 7.84 -12.04
N SER A 55 5.71 8.07 -13.32
CA SER A 55 6.67 7.22 -14.05
C SER A 55 8.03 7.28 -13.37
N LYS A 56 8.54 8.47 -13.06
CA LYS A 56 9.83 8.63 -12.35
C LYS A 56 9.78 7.98 -10.97
N TRP A 57 8.76 8.25 -10.16
CA TRP A 57 8.70 7.69 -8.81
C TRP A 57 8.51 6.16 -8.83
N MET A 58 7.81 5.60 -9.83
CA MET A 58 7.75 4.15 -10.02
C MET A 58 9.11 3.54 -10.36
N ASP A 59 10.03 4.29 -10.97
CA ASP A 59 11.42 3.85 -11.15
C ASP A 59 12.10 3.72 -9.78
N ASP A 60 11.96 4.72 -8.91
CA ASP A 60 12.46 4.66 -7.53
C ASP A 60 11.90 3.44 -6.76
N LEU A 61 10.62 3.10 -6.96
CA LEU A 61 10.00 1.90 -6.36
C LEU A 61 10.65 0.61 -6.86
N ARG A 62 10.92 0.50 -8.16
CA ARG A 62 11.56 -0.70 -8.72
C ARG A 62 12.98 -0.86 -8.19
N ASP A 63 13.72 0.24 -8.06
CA ASP A 63 15.08 0.24 -7.51
C ASP A 63 15.08 -0.13 -6.01
N ALA A 64 14.05 0.30 -5.27
CA ALA A 64 13.88 -0.04 -3.85
C ALA A 64 13.29 -1.45 -3.61
N GLN A 65 12.87 -2.17 -4.66
CA GLN A 65 12.25 -3.48 -4.47
C GLN A 65 13.27 -4.49 -3.94
N ARG A 66 12.94 -5.11 -2.81
CA ARG A 66 13.79 -6.12 -2.19
C ARG A 66 13.81 -7.42 -2.99
N PRO A 67 14.87 -8.24 -2.89
CA PRO A 67 14.95 -9.53 -3.57
C PRO A 67 13.78 -10.48 -3.28
N ASN A 68 13.19 -10.37 -2.09
CA ASN A 68 12.03 -11.16 -1.67
C ASN A 68 10.67 -10.63 -2.20
N GLY A 69 10.70 -9.63 -3.10
CA GLY A 69 9.54 -8.99 -3.73
C GLY A 69 8.85 -7.90 -2.92
N ASN A 70 9.35 -7.58 -1.72
CA ASN A 70 8.77 -6.59 -0.82
C ASN A 70 9.21 -5.16 -1.17
N LEU A 71 8.46 -4.16 -0.69
CA LEU A 71 8.83 -2.76 -0.80
C LEU A 71 8.99 -2.14 0.60
N PRO A 72 10.02 -1.32 0.87
CA PRO A 72 9.99 -0.44 2.04
C PRO A 72 8.74 0.48 2.00
N ALA A 73 8.25 0.90 3.15
CA ALA A 73 7.08 1.77 3.24
C ALA A 73 7.37 3.21 2.80
N ILE A 74 8.65 3.58 2.73
CA ILE A 74 9.12 4.86 2.23
C ILE A 74 10.01 4.61 1.02
N VAL A 75 9.75 5.34 -0.07
CA VAL A 75 10.55 5.23 -1.28
C VAL A 75 10.84 6.62 -1.85
N PRO A 76 12.10 7.06 -1.93
CA PRO A 76 13.33 6.33 -1.53
C PRO A 76 13.50 6.19 -0.01
N GLN A 77 13.95 5.02 0.47
CA GLN A 77 14.16 4.75 1.90
C GLN A 77 15.44 5.44 2.42
N PRO A 78 15.36 6.30 3.45
CA PRO A 78 16.54 6.86 4.10
C PRO A 78 17.31 5.79 4.89
N ARG A 79 18.65 5.93 4.98
CA ARG A 79 19.54 4.91 5.59
C ARG A 79 19.24 4.65 7.06
N ASP A 80 18.98 5.70 7.82
CA ASP A 80 18.84 5.64 9.29
C ASP A 80 17.38 5.71 9.75
N TYR A 81 16.44 5.36 8.86
CA TYR A 81 15.02 5.35 9.17
C TYR A 81 14.53 3.93 9.45
N PHE A 82 13.45 3.81 10.20
CA PHE A 82 12.89 2.51 10.55
C PHE A 82 12.52 1.70 9.29
N ASP A 83 12.76 0.38 9.35
CA ASP A 83 12.41 -0.55 8.28
C ASP A 83 10.94 -0.99 8.42
N VAL A 84 10.02 -0.14 7.97
CA VAL A 84 8.60 -0.46 7.88
C VAL A 84 8.27 -0.99 6.49
N THR A 85 7.44 -2.03 6.44
CA THR A 85 7.03 -2.67 5.19
C THR A 85 5.81 -3.57 5.41
N GLY A 86 5.01 -3.83 4.37
CA GLY A 86 3.91 -4.78 4.43
C GLY A 86 2.73 -4.41 3.54
N VAL A 87 1.63 -5.14 3.75
CA VAL A 87 0.32 -4.86 3.10
C VAL A 87 -0.13 -3.45 3.47
N GLY A 88 -0.77 -2.75 2.54
CA GLY A 88 -1.10 -1.32 2.63
C GLY A 88 0.02 -0.42 2.13
N TRP A 89 1.28 -0.72 2.46
CA TRP A 89 2.45 0.03 2.00
C TRP A 89 2.94 -0.47 0.64
N SER A 90 3.31 -1.75 0.56
CA SER A 90 3.89 -2.36 -0.64
C SER A 90 2.87 -2.56 -1.77
N ASP A 91 1.56 -2.44 -1.49
CA ASP A 91 0.51 -2.48 -2.50
C ASP A 91 0.57 -1.29 -3.48
N ALA A 92 1.35 -0.26 -3.17
CA ALA A 92 1.66 0.83 -4.09
C ALA A 92 2.19 0.33 -5.45
N PHE A 93 2.93 -0.80 -5.49
CA PHE A 93 3.37 -1.41 -6.75
C PHE A 93 2.24 -1.74 -7.70
N ILE A 94 1.06 -2.06 -7.16
CA ILE A 94 -0.11 -2.45 -7.95
C ILE A 94 -1.01 -1.25 -8.15
N ILE A 95 -1.34 -0.55 -7.04
CA ILE A 95 -2.34 0.52 -7.04
C ILE A 95 -1.89 1.69 -7.91
N VAL A 96 -0.62 2.11 -7.83
CA VAL A 96 -0.17 3.31 -8.52
C VAL A 96 -0.13 3.13 -10.04
N PRO A 97 0.52 2.09 -10.61
CA PRO A 97 0.46 1.85 -12.05
C PRO A 97 -0.95 1.62 -12.58
N TYR A 98 -1.77 0.87 -11.84
CA TYR A 98 -3.16 0.62 -12.20
C TYR A 98 -3.95 1.92 -12.31
N THR A 99 -3.82 2.79 -11.31
CA THR A 99 -4.54 4.06 -11.27
C THR A 99 -4.11 5.01 -12.38
N VAL A 100 -2.81 5.12 -12.68
CA VAL A 100 -2.33 5.95 -13.79
C VAL A 100 -2.87 5.43 -15.12
N TRP A 101 -2.82 4.11 -15.35
CA TRP A 101 -3.40 3.51 -16.54
C TRP A 101 -4.91 3.77 -16.63
N ARG A 102 -5.66 3.61 -15.53
CA ARG A 102 -7.10 3.88 -15.50
C ARG A 102 -7.44 5.33 -15.79
N ALA A 103 -6.63 6.27 -15.30
CA ALA A 103 -6.88 7.70 -15.47
C ALA A 103 -6.49 8.22 -16.87
N THR A 104 -5.51 7.60 -17.52
CA THR A 104 -4.87 8.18 -18.72
C THR A 104 -4.88 7.28 -19.95
N GLY A 105 -5.16 5.98 -19.79
CA GLY A 105 -5.01 4.97 -20.83
C GLY A 105 -3.56 4.56 -21.12
N ASP A 106 -2.56 5.14 -20.45
CA ASP A 106 -1.14 4.82 -20.72
C ASP A 106 -0.79 3.39 -20.24
N THR A 107 -0.72 2.45 -21.19
CA THR A 107 -0.36 1.05 -20.89
C THR A 107 1.14 0.86 -20.64
N ARG A 108 1.99 1.85 -20.99
CA ARG A 108 3.44 1.77 -20.77
C ARG A 108 3.77 1.64 -19.30
N ILE A 109 3.05 2.33 -18.41
CA ILE A 109 3.32 2.27 -16.98
C ILE A 109 3.10 0.85 -16.43
N LEU A 110 2.11 0.12 -16.93
CA LEU A 110 1.90 -1.28 -16.57
C LEU A 110 3.03 -2.16 -17.11
N ARG A 111 3.40 -2.00 -18.39
CA ARG A 111 4.48 -2.78 -19.01
C ARG A 111 5.82 -2.60 -18.29
N GLN A 112 6.17 -1.37 -17.93
CA GLN A 112 7.43 -1.05 -17.24
C GLN A 112 7.47 -1.61 -15.81
N ASN A 113 6.32 -1.75 -15.14
CA ASN A 113 6.26 -2.18 -13.75
C ASN A 113 5.82 -3.64 -13.57
N TRP A 114 5.48 -4.34 -14.65
CA TRP A 114 4.86 -5.67 -14.63
C TRP A 114 5.65 -6.71 -13.82
N GLU A 115 6.97 -6.79 -14.01
CA GLU A 115 7.78 -7.76 -13.26
C GLU A 115 7.82 -7.43 -11.76
N ALA A 116 7.90 -6.15 -11.39
CA ALA A 116 7.87 -5.74 -9.99
C ALA A 116 6.52 -6.06 -9.33
N MET A 117 5.41 -5.80 -10.04
CA MET A 117 4.05 -6.15 -9.65
C MET A 117 3.90 -7.66 -9.41
N ARG A 118 4.41 -8.50 -10.32
CA ARG A 118 4.36 -9.97 -10.19
C ARG A 118 5.15 -10.47 -8.99
N ARG A 119 6.34 -9.91 -8.73
CA ARG A 119 7.16 -10.29 -7.57
C ARG A 119 6.42 -9.99 -6.26
N TRP A 120 5.81 -8.81 -6.14
CA TRP A 120 4.99 -8.46 -4.98
C TRP A 120 3.78 -9.40 -4.83
N SER A 121 3.01 -9.59 -5.89
CA SER A 121 1.82 -10.46 -5.87
C SER A 121 2.15 -11.89 -5.43
N ARG A 122 3.23 -12.49 -5.97
CA ARG A 122 3.71 -13.83 -5.57
C ARG A 122 4.10 -13.89 -4.09
N ARG A 123 4.79 -12.86 -3.58
CA ARG A 123 5.16 -12.76 -2.16
C ARG A 123 3.91 -12.75 -1.29
N SER A 124 2.94 -11.89 -1.60
CA SER A 124 1.69 -11.75 -0.85
C SER A 124 0.90 -13.06 -0.83
N ALA A 125 0.80 -13.75 -1.98
CA ALA A 125 0.17 -15.06 -2.07
C ALA A 125 0.87 -16.12 -1.20
N ARG A 126 2.21 -16.23 -1.26
CA ARG A 126 2.99 -17.18 -0.43
C ARG A 126 2.84 -16.93 1.07
N ARG A 127 2.75 -15.67 1.49
CA ARG A 127 2.56 -15.33 2.91
C ARG A 127 1.15 -15.72 3.38
N SER A 128 0.15 -15.54 2.52
CA SER A 128 -1.23 -15.96 2.80
C SER A 128 -1.33 -17.47 3.00
N SER A 129 -0.75 -18.26 2.10
CA SER A 129 -0.80 -19.73 2.17
C SER A 129 -0.03 -20.32 3.36
N ARG A 130 1.07 -19.68 3.79
CA ARG A 130 1.78 -20.07 5.03
C ARG A 130 0.96 -19.83 6.29
N ARG A 131 0.11 -18.80 6.32
CA ARG A 131 -0.72 -18.49 7.49
C ARG A 131 -1.91 -19.43 7.63
N THR A 132 -2.38 -20.02 6.53
CA THR A 132 -3.41 -21.07 6.54
C THR A 132 -2.84 -22.46 6.87
N ALA A 133 -1.52 -22.64 6.75
CA ALA A 133 -0.81 -23.88 7.05
C ALA A 133 -0.32 -23.94 8.52
N THR A 134 -1.13 -23.49 9.48
CA THR A 134 -0.88 -23.80 10.90
C THR A 134 -1.00 -25.31 11.08
N PRO A 135 -0.06 -26.01 11.74
CA PRO A 135 -0.21 -27.43 12.02
C PRO A 135 -1.49 -27.62 12.84
N THR A 136 -2.42 -28.43 12.36
CA THR A 136 -3.51 -28.94 13.19
C THR A 136 -2.88 -29.63 14.40
N ALA A 137 -2.90 -28.97 15.56
CA ALA A 137 -2.64 -29.66 16.82
C ALA A 137 -3.65 -30.82 16.92
N PRO A 138 -3.23 -32.04 17.30
CA PRO A 138 -4.17 -33.15 17.45
C PRO A 138 -5.20 -32.75 18.50
N SER A 139 -6.48 -32.80 18.14
CA SER A 139 -7.55 -32.44 19.07
C SER A 139 -7.54 -33.42 20.24
N LYS A 140 -7.16 -32.96 21.43
CA LYS A 140 -7.45 -33.71 22.64
C LYS A 140 -8.95 -33.59 22.87
N SER A 141 -9.69 -34.66 22.61
CA SER A 141 -11.10 -34.77 22.91
C SER A 141 -11.32 -34.71 24.42
N VAL A 142 -11.51 -33.52 24.97
CA VAL A 142 -12.01 -33.36 26.33
C VAL A 142 -13.52 -33.50 26.28
N ARG A 143 -14.04 -34.70 26.54
CA ARG A 143 -15.46 -34.90 26.86
C ARG A 143 -15.73 -34.20 28.20
N ARG A 144 -16.42 -33.07 28.18
CA ARG A 144 -17.04 -32.49 29.39
C ARG A 144 -18.45 -33.07 29.55
N PRO A 145 -18.82 -33.66 30.68
CA PRO A 145 -20.20 -34.06 30.91
C PRO A 145 -21.08 -32.82 31.12
N PHE A 146 -22.22 -32.81 30.45
CA PHE A 146 -23.23 -31.76 30.52
C PHE A 146 -24.04 -31.97 31.82
N THR A 147 -23.76 -31.21 32.87
CA THR A 147 -24.61 -31.16 34.06
C THR A 147 -25.62 -30.01 33.95
N ARG A 148 -26.88 -30.42 34.10
CA ARG A 148 -28.14 -29.70 33.99
C ARG A 148 -28.28 -28.66 35.11
N TRP A 149 -28.48 -27.39 34.77
CA TRP A 149 -28.99 -26.38 35.71
C TRP A 149 -30.39 -25.94 35.26
N ARG A 150 -31.40 -26.36 36.03
CA ARG A 150 -32.76 -25.76 36.04
C ARG A 150 -32.87 -24.89 37.29
N SER A 151 -33.74 -23.88 37.18
CA SER A 151 -34.30 -22.97 38.20
C SER A 151 -33.51 -21.71 38.53
N ALA A 152 -34.08 -20.55 38.19
CA ALA A 152 -34.46 -19.48 39.14
C ALA A 152 -34.72 -18.18 38.36
N TRP A 153 -35.97 -17.94 37.95
CA TRP A 153 -36.58 -16.60 37.79
C TRP A 153 -38.11 -16.78 37.80
N THR A 154 -38.68 -16.66 38.99
CA THR A 154 -40.04 -16.12 39.21
C THR A 154 -39.92 -14.61 39.34
#